data_AF-A0A972JMS5-F1
#
_entry.id   AF-A0A972JMS5-F1
#
_cell.length_a   1.000
_cell.length_b   1.000
_cell.length_c   1.000
_cell.angle_alpha   90.00
_cell.angle_beta   90.00
_cell.angle_gamma   90.00
#
_symmetry.space_group_name_H-M   'P 1'
#
loop_
_entity.id
_entity.type
_entity.pdbx_description
1 polymer ?
#
loop_
_entity_poly.entity_id
_entity_poly.type
_entity_poly.pdbx_seq_one_letter_code
_entity_poly.pdbx_strand_id
1 'polypeptide(L)'
;MPPRRKIDLLPREFRQWLQDELKDRGFSGYDELTEALNFRLADEGLELRIGKTAVHAYGQEFQQYAAMQEQAQDEIRAFLEEASLKEEVDVTSALFQQLTTIQWRLQMMMADPDQLPDPRGMKDLTTALNNLIRSTSLRDGILKAERAAQSERLDQAVASGQIDRAAAEKAREIMGFG
;
A
#
# COMPACT_ATOMS: atom_id res chain seq x y z
N MET A 1 15.46 19.53 -22.52
CA MET A 1 15.26 18.32 -21.70
C MET A 1 16.61 17.92 -21.12
N PRO A 2 16.75 17.83 -19.79
CA PRO A 2 17.99 17.34 -19.19
C PRO A 2 18.22 15.88 -19.62
N PRO A 3 19.49 15.46 -19.81
CA PRO A 3 19.81 14.09 -20.19
C PRO A 3 19.28 13.11 -19.12
N ARG A 4 18.67 12.01 -19.57
CA ARG A 4 18.17 10.95 -18.68
C ARG A 4 19.31 10.44 -17.79
N ARG A 5 19.06 10.30 -16.49
CA ARG A 5 20.09 9.85 -15.56
C ARG A 5 20.42 8.40 -15.88
N LYS A 6 21.68 8.01 -15.75
CA LYS A 6 22.11 6.62 -16.04
C LYS A 6 21.34 5.57 -15.21
N ILE A 7 20.93 5.94 -14.00
CA ILE A 7 20.13 5.07 -13.12
C ILE A 7 18.71 4.83 -13.67
N ASP A 8 18.15 5.78 -14.43
CA ASP A 8 16.83 5.62 -15.07
C ASP A 8 16.88 4.66 -16.27
N LEU A 9 18.08 4.33 -16.75
CA LEU A 9 18.34 3.37 -17.83
C LEU A 9 18.52 1.93 -17.32
N LEU A 10 18.51 1.71 -16.00
CA LEU A 10 18.59 0.37 -15.44
C LEU A 10 17.44 -0.50 -15.94
N PRO A 11 17.72 -1.74 -16.41
CA PRO A 11 16.68 -2.71 -16.70
C PRO A 11 15.81 -2.97 -15.46
N ARG A 12 14.56 -3.36 -15.70
CA ARG A 12 13.55 -3.49 -14.64
C ARG A 12 13.98 -4.41 -13.51
N GLU A 13 14.66 -5.52 -13.83
CA GLU A 13 15.14 -6.50 -12.85
C GLU A 13 16.14 -5.90 -11.86
N PHE A 14 17.17 -5.18 -12.34
CA PHE A 14 18.16 -4.54 -11.47
C PHE A 14 17.57 -3.37 -10.70
N ARG A 15 16.59 -2.67 -11.28
CA ARG A 15 15.86 -1.63 -10.58
C ARG A 15 15.05 -2.21 -9.42
N GLN A 16 14.35 -3.32 -9.64
CA GLN A 16 13.58 -4.00 -8.59
C GLN A 16 14.52 -4.49 -7.49
N TRP A 17 15.61 -5.17 -7.86
CA TRP A 17 16.61 -5.61 -6.90
C TRP A 17 17.21 -4.45 -6.09
N LEU A 18 17.54 -3.33 -6.74
CA LEU A 18 18.06 -2.14 -6.06
C LEU A 18 17.05 -1.59 -5.05
N GLN A 19 15.76 -1.55 -5.41
CA GLN A 19 14.69 -1.11 -4.50
C GLN A 19 14.54 -2.04 -3.30
N ASP A 20 14.61 -3.35 -3.51
CA ASP A 20 14.47 -4.35 -2.45
C ASP A 20 15.64 -4.26 -1.47
N GLU A 21 16.89 -4.17 -1.98
CA GLU A 21 18.07 -3.96 -1.14
C GLU A 21 18.05 -2.62 -0.39
N LEU A 22 17.57 -1.54 -1.02
CA LEU A 22 17.41 -0.25 -0.34
C LEU A 22 16.45 -0.36 0.84
N LYS A 23 15.36 -1.11 0.70
CA LYS A 23 14.40 -1.36 1.80
C LYS A 23 15.02 -2.22 2.88
N ASP A 24 15.63 -3.35 2.52
CA ASP A 24 16.21 -4.30 3.48
C ASP A 24 17.33 -3.66 4.32
N ARG A 25 18.07 -2.72 3.73
CA ARG A 25 19.14 -1.96 4.40
C ARG A 25 18.65 -0.70 5.11
N GLY A 26 17.35 -0.41 5.09
CA GLY A 26 16.79 0.82 5.68
C GLY A 26 17.37 2.09 5.08
N PHE A 27 17.60 2.12 3.76
CA PHE A 27 18.15 3.26 3.02
C PHE A 27 19.56 3.68 3.48
N SER A 28 20.39 2.70 3.83
CA SER A 28 21.79 2.88 4.24
C SER A 28 22.76 2.06 3.37
N GLY A 29 24.06 2.25 3.53
CA GLY A 29 25.08 1.45 2.84
C GLY A 29 25.18 1.70 1.32
N TYR A 30 24.93 2.94 0.87
CA TYR A 30 24.93 3.29 -0.56
C TYR A 30 26.22 2.95 -1.30
N ASP A 31 27.37 2.99 -0.63
CA ASP A 31 28.67 2.63 -1.21
C ASP A 31 28.70 1.16 -1.63
N GLU A 32 28.49 0.26 -0.68
CA GLU A 32 28.45 -1.19 -0.90
C GLU A 32 27.35 -1.57 -1.90
N LEU A 33 26.19 -0.91 -1.82
CA LEU A 33 25.07 -1.15 -2.73
C LEU A 33 25.40 -0.72 -4.16
N THR A 34 26.12 0.39 -4.33
CA THR A 34 26.58 0.85 -5.65
C THR A 34 27.57 -0.13 -6.25
N GLU A 35 28.50 -0.65 -5.45
CA GLU A 35 29.46 -1.67 -5.90
C GLU A 35 28.76 -2.97 -6.30
N ALA A 36 27.85 -3.47 -5.46
CA ALA A 36 27.06 -4.66 -5.74
C ALA A 36 26.21 -4.50 -7.00
N LEU A 37 25.58 -3.33 -7.21
CA LEU A 37 24.82 -3.03 -8.43
C LEU A 37 25.70 -3.10 -9.67
N ASN A 38 26.86 -2.43 -9.65
CA ASN A 38 27.77 -2.42 -10.79
C ASN A 38 28.39 -3.80 -11.06
N PHE A 39 28.64 -4.60 -10.02
CA PHE A 39 29.10 -5.98 -10.17
C PHE A 39 28.07 -6.83 -10.90
N ARG A 40 26.80 -6.76 -10.49
CA ARG A 40 25.69 -7.48 -11.14
C ARG A 40 25.49 -7.04 -12.60
N LEU A 41 25.55 -5.74 -12.87
CA LEU A 41 25.47 -5.23 -14.25
C LEU A 41 26.61 -5.78 -15.11
N ALA A 42 27.82 -5.84 -14.57
CA ALA A 42 28.99 -6.37 -15.30
C ALA A 42 28.90 -7.89 -15.52
N ASP A 43 28.40 -8.65 -14.54
CA ASP A 43 28.19 -10.11 -14.65
C ASP A 43 27.21 -10.45 -15.79
N GLU A 44 26.21 -9.60 -15.98
CA GLU A 44 25.19 -9.69 -17.04
C GLU A 44 25.65 -9.04 -18.37
N GLY A 45 26.94 -8.66 -18.46
CA GLY A 45 27.57 -8.13 -19.67
C GLY A 45 27.17 -6.69 -20.02
N LEU A 46 26.58 -5.94 -19.08
CA LEU A 46 26.20 -4.55 -19.28
C LEU A 46 27.38 -3.62 -18.95
N GLU A 47 27.82 -2.83 -19.93
CA GLU A 47 28.85 -1.79 -19.73
C GLU A 47 28.35 -0.55 -18.95
N LEU A 48 27.10 -0.58 -18.50
CA LEU A 48 26.49 0.51 -17.75
C LEU A 48 27.07 0.58 -16.34
N ARG A 49 27.77 1.69 -16.03
CA ARG A 49 28.22 2.01 -14.68
C ARG A 49 27.42 3.13 -14.04
N ILE A 50 26.94 2.86 -12.83
CA ILE A 50 26.17 3.78 -11.99
C ILE A 50 27.07 4.32 -10.88
N GLY A 51 27.08 5.64 -10.70
CA GLY A 51 27.85 6.29 -9.63
C GLY A 51 27.07 6.37 -8.32
N LYS A 52 27.79 6.44 -7.20
CA LYS A 52 27.23 6.53 -5.83
C LYS A 52 26.18 7.62 -5.69
N THR A 53 26.46 8.83 -6.19
CA THR A 53 25.54 9.96 -6.09
C THR A 53 24.20 9.68 -6.78
N ALA A 54 24.22 8.92 -7.89
CA ALA A 54 23.00 8.53 -8.58
C ALA A 54 22.19 7.54 -7.75
N VAL A 55 22.84 6.52 -7.15
CA VAL A 55 22.19 5.55 -6.26
C VAL A 55 21.62 6.25 -5.01
N HIS A 56 22.36 7.20 -4.44
CA HIS A 56 21.89 7.98 -3.29
C HIS A 56 20.67 8.84 -3.64
N ALA A 57 20.73 9.60 -4.73
CA ALA A 57 19.59 10.42 -5.18
C ALA A 57 18.35 9.56 -5.44
N TYR A 58 18.54 8.42 -6.12
CA TYR A 58 17.48 7.47 -6.39
C TYR A 58 16.90 6.86 -5.10
N GLY A 59 17.76 6.47 -4.15
CA GLY A 59 17.32 5.93 -2.87
C GLY A 59 16.54 6.93 -2.04
N GLN A 60 16.94 8.20 -2.05
CA GLN A 60 16.20 9.28 -1.39
C GLN A 60 14.82 9.51 -2.02
N GLU A 61 14.74 9.56 -3.35
CA GLU A 61 13.47 9.66 -4.08
C GLU A 61 12.56 8.48 -3.76
N PHE A 62 13.12 7.26 -3.75
CA PHE A 62 12.39 6.04 -3.44
C PHE A 62 11.92 5.99 -1.99
N GLN A 63 12.73 6.46 -1.04
CA GLN A 63 12.37 6.55 0.38
C GLN A 63 11.19 7.48 0.59
N GLN A 64 11.22 8.67 -0.03
CA GLN A 64 10.12 9.62 0.05
C GLN A 64 8.83 9.03 -0.53
N TYR A 65 8.93 8.35 -1.67
CA TYR A 65 7.80 7.68 -2.28
C TYR A 65 7.22 6.55 -1.40
N ALA A 66 8.08 5.74 -0.78
CA ALA A 66 7.68 4.68 0.12
C ALA A 66 6.99 5.23 1.39
N ALA A 67 7.56 6.28 1.99
CA ALA A 67 6.97 6.95 3.16
C ALA A 67 5.60 7.57 2.83
N MET A 68 5.45 8.18 1.65
CA MET A 68 4.15 8.70 1.22
C MET A 68 3.13 7.60 0.99
N GLN A 69 3.53 6.44 0.44
CA GLN A 69 2.63 5.29 0.31
C GLN A 69 2.18 4.75 1.68
N GLU A 70 3.09 4.68 2.65
CA GLU A 70 2.78 4.25 4.02
C GLU A 70 1.79 5.23 4.68
N GLN A 71 2.06 6.53 4.60
CA GLN A 71 1.13 7.57 5.09
C GLN A 71 -0.24 7.48 4.42
N ALA A 72 -0.30 7.29 3.11
CA ALA A 72 -1.55 7.09 2.39
C ALA A 72 -2.30 5.83 2.87
N GLN A 73 -1.59 4.74 3.13
CA GLN A 73 -2.19 3.52 3.67
C GLN A 73 -2.74 3.73 5.08
N ASP A 74 -2.03 4.46 5.93
CA ASP A 74 -2.49 4.80 7.27
C ASP A 74 -3.73 5.71 7.22
N GLU A 75 -3.76 6.70 6.32
CA GLU A 75 -4.96 7.53 6.06
C GLU A 75 -6.17 6.67 5.64
N ILE A 76 -5.94 5.64 4.82
CA ILE A 76 -6.99 4.71 4.37
C ILE A 76 -7.47 3.82 5.53
N ARG A 77 -6.56 3.32 6.37
CA ARG A 77 -6.90 2.51 7.55
C ARG A 77 -7.68 3.30 8.59
N ALA A 78 -7.21 4.51 8.92
CA ALA A 78 -7.90 5.39 9.86
C ALA A 78 -9.32 5.73 9.39
N PHE A 79 -9.47 6.00 8.08
CA PHE A 79 -10.77 6.21 7.49
C PHE A 79 -11.66 4.97 7.54
N LEU A 80 -11.09 3.79 7.29
CA LEU A 80 -11.81 2.52 7.38
C LEU A 80 -12.35 2.27 8.78
N GLU A 81 -11.52 2.50 9.79
CA GLU A 81 -11.90 2.41 11.19
C GLU A 81 -13.04 3.39 11.49
N GLU A 82 -12.94 4.65 11.07
CA GLU A 82 -13.99 5.65 11.28
C GLU A 82 -15.30 5.32 10.55
N ALA A 83 -15.21 4.85 9.29
CA ALA A 83 -16.38 4.49 8.49
C ALA A 83 -17.07 3.23 9.04
N SER A 84 -16.31 2.23 9.49
CA SER A 84 -16.84 0.99 10.11
C SER A 84 -17.53 1.22 11.45
N LEU A 85 -17.23 2.35 12.12
CA LEU A 85 -17.90 2.77 13.35
C LEU A 85 -19.26 3.45 13.10
N LYS A 86 -19.58 3.82 11.86
CA LYS A 86 -20.85 4.46 11.48
C LYS A 86 -21.75 3.41 10.81
N GLU A 87 -22.79 2.95 11.52
CA GLU A 87 -23.72 1.88 11.09
C GLU A 87 -24.46 2.15 9.75
N GLU A 88 -24.43 3.37 9.22
CA GLU A 88 -25.14 3.77 7.99
C GLU A 88 -24.26 3.92 6.74
N VAL A 89 -22.94 3.90 6.86
CA VAL A 89 -22.05 4.16 5.71
C VAL A 89 -21.67 2.83 5.07
N ASP A 90 -21.93 2.68 3.75
CA ASP A 90 -21.27 1.63 2.96
C ASP A 90 -19.77 1.92 2.94
N VAL A 91 -19.06 1.33 3.91
CA VAL A 91 -17.63 1.44 4.15
C VAL A 91 -16.84 1.25 2.85
N THR A 92 -17.36 0.40 1.94
CA THR A 92 -16.77 0.14 0.63
C THR A 92 -16.84 1.36 -0.30
N SER A 93 -17.97 2.06 -0.33
CA SER A 93 -18.20 3.25 -1.16
C SER A 93 -17.38 4.44 -0.66
N ALA A 94 -17.33 4.60 0.66
CA ALA A 94 -16.59 5.66 1.32
C ALA A 94 -15.06 5.45 1.09
N LEU A 95 -14.60 4.19 1.18
CA LEU A 95 -13.21 3.81 0.90
C LEU A 95 -12.79 4.17 -0.52
N PHE A 96 -13.68 3.87 -1.47
CA PHE A 96 -13.46 4.12 -2.88
C PHE A 96 -13.25 5.61 -3.16
N GLN A 97 -14.04 6.49 -2.53
CA GLN A 97 -13.90 7.94 -2.67
C GLN A 97 -12.58 8.46 -2.11
N GLN A 98 -12.14 7.95 -0.96
CA GLN A 98 -10.90 8.39 -0.33
C GLN A 98 -9.65 7.91 -1.08
N LEU A 99 -9.64 6.64 -1.50
CA LEU A 99 -8.58 6.09 -2.37
C LEU A 99 -8.47 6.87 -3.68
N THR A 100 -9.60 7.21 -4.31
CA THR A 100 -9.62 8.03 -5.53
C THR A 100 -9.05 9.44 -5.29
N THR A 101 -9.33 10.02 -4.13
CA THR A 101 -8.83 11.35 -3.74
C THR A 101 -7.32 11.36 -3.50
N ILE A 102 -6.80 10.33 -2.83
CA ILE A 102 -5.36 10.16 -2.60
C ILE A 102 -4.63 9.93 -3.93
N GLN A 103 -5.21 9.11 -4.81
CA GLN A 103 -4.68 8.88 -6.15
C GLN A 103 -4.59 10.18 -6.96
N TRP A 104 -5.61 11.03 -6.90
CA TRP A 104 -5.61 12.32 -7.59
C TRP A 104 -4.54 13.27 -7.03
N ARG A 105 -4.36 13.30 -5.70
CA ARG A 105 -3.29 14.05 -5.03
C ARG A 105 -1.89 13.59 -5.48
N LEU A 106 -1.66 12.27 -5.50
CA LEU A 106 -0.40 11.70 -5.98
C LEU A 106 -0.15 12.03 -7.46
N GLN A 107 -1.18 11.98 -8.31
CA GLN A 107 -1.06 12.40 -9.71
C GLN A 107 -0.69 13.88 -9.87
N MET A 108 -1.31 14.76 -9.09
CA MET A 108 -1.02 16.20 -9.13
C MET A 108 0.38 16.54 -8.62
N MET A 109 0.89 15.80 -7.63
CA MET A 109 2.24 15.98 -7.11
C MET A 109 3.33 15.40 -8.04
N MET A 110 3.00 14.35 -8.79
CA MET A 110 3.90 13.70 -9.76
C MET A 110 3.84 14.35 -11.15
N ALA A 111 2.88 15.24 -11.39
CA ALA A 111 2.80 16.03 -12.61
C ALA A 111 3.87 17.12 -12.55
N ASP A 112 4.87 17.02 -13.42
CA ASP A 112 5.66 18.17 -13.87
C ASP A 112 4.65 19.21 -14.41
N PRO A 113 4.73 20.52 -14.12
CA PRO A 113 3.80 21.52 -14.65
C PRO A 113 3.65 21.50 -16.19
N ASP A 114 4.60 20.89 -16.90
CA ASP A 114 4.60 20.69 -18.36
C ASP A 114 4.29 19.24 -18.83
N GLN A 115 4.04 18.27 -17.93
CA GLN A 115 3.70 16.89 -18.30
C GLN A 115 2.50 16.36 -17.52
N LEU A 116 1.37 16.23 -18.23
CA LEU A 116 0.20 15.51 -17.75
C LEU A 116 0.53 14.02 -17.57
N PRO A 117 0.07 13.38 -16.49
CA PRO A 117 0.27 11.95 -16.28
C PRO A 117 -0.36 11.11 -17.41
N ASP A 118 0.33 10.05 -17.85
CA ASP A 118 -0.12 9.15 -18.92
C ASP A 118 -1.46 8.47 -18.53
N PRO A 119 -2.55 8.71 -19.30
CA PRO A 119 -3.86 8.12 -19.05
C PRO A 119 -3.89 6.60 -19.00
N ARG A 120 -2.90 5.91 -19.60
CA ARG A 120 -2.86 4.44 -19.64
C ARG A 120 -2.45 3.82 -18.31
N GLY A 121 -1.46 4.40 -17.62
CA GLY A 121 -1.07 3.98 -16.27
C GLY A 121 -2.21 4.14 -15.25
N MET A 122 -3.10 5.10 -15.49
CA MET A 122 -4.32 5.31 -14.69
C MET A 122 -5.31 4.15 -14.83
N LYS A 123 -5.55 3.67 -16.06
CA LYS A 123 -6.49 2.58 -16.32
C LYS A 123 -6.06 1.27 -15.66
N ASP A 124 -4.77 0.96 -15.70
CA ASP A 124 -4.23 -0.27 -15.11
C ASP A 124 -4.31 -0.25 -13.58
N LEU A 125 -4.05 0.90 -12.97
CA LEU A 125 -4.14 1.07 -11.51
C LEU A 125 -5.59 1.06 -11.02
N THR A 126 -6.51 1.72 -11.73
CA THR A 126 -7.95 1.63 -11.47
C THR A 126 -8.48 0.22 -11.69
N THR A 127 -7.95 -0.52 -12.66
CA THR A 127 -8.33 -1.93 -12.90
C THR A 127 -7.78 -2.84 -11.81
N ALA A 128 -6.53 -2.66 -11.38
CA ALA A 128 -5.95 -3.40 -10.26
C ALA A 128 -6.72 -3.13 -8.95
N LEU A 129 -7.10 -1.87 -8.69
CA LEU A 129 -7.90 -1.49 -7.53
C LEU A 129 -9.32 -2.08 -7.62
N ASN A 130 -9.98 -2.00 -8.78
CA ASN A 130 -11.28 -2.64 -9.01
C ASN A 130 -11.21 -4.17 -8.87
N ASN A 131 -10.10 -4.79 -9.28
CA ASN A 131 -9.88 -6.22 -9.13
C ASN A 131 -9.60 -6.60 -7.67
N LEU A 132 -8.90 -5.76 -6.91
CA LEU A 132 -8.69 -5.95 -5.47
C LEU A 132 -10.01 -5.81 -4.69
N ILE A 133 -10.86 -4.85 -5.05
CA ILE A 133 -12.21 -4.67 -4.50
C ILE A 133 -13.13 -5.84 -4.87
N ARG A 134 -13.02 -6.35 -6.09
CA ARG A 134 -13.73 -7.56 -6.54
C ARG A 134 -13.14 -8.84 -5.97
N SER A 135 -11.90 -8.81 -5.49
CA SER A 135 -11.28 -9.98 -4.87
C SER A 135 -11.91 -10.17 -3.49
N THR A 136 -12.49 -11.35 -3.32
CA THR A 136 -13.25 -11.79 -2.15
C THR A 136 -12.48 -11.59 -0.85
N SER A 137 -11.14 -11.56 -0.88
CA SER A 137 -10.25 -11.47 0.28
C SER A 137 -10.38 -10.18 1.11
N LEU A 138 -10.60 -9.03 0.48
CA LEU A 138 -10.72 -7.76 1.22
C LEU A 138 -12.11 -7.64 1.88
N ARG A 139 -13.15 -8.09 1.18
CA ARG A 139 -14.50 -8.28 1.74
C ARG A 139 -14.51 -9.30 2.86
N ASP A 140 -13.87 -10.45 2.68
CA ASP A 140 -13.77 -11.50 3.68
C ASP A 140 -12.99 -11.03 4.90
N GLY A 141 -11.93 -10.23 4.70
CA GLY A 141 -11.16 -9.62 5.78
C GLY A 141 -11.97 -8.64 6.61
N ILE A 142 -12.73 -7.75 5.96
CA ILE A 142 -13.62 -6.78 6.63
C ILE A 142 -14.73 -7.52 7.38
N LEU A 143 -15.43 -8.46 6.72
CA LEU A 143 -16.48 -9.27 7.35
C LEU A 143 -15.93 -10.07 8.54
N LYS A 144 -14.72 -10.61 8.44
CA LYS A 144 -14.07 -11.34 9.54
C LYS A 144 -13.73 -10.42 10.71
N ALA A 145 -13.23 -9.22 10.45
CA ALA A 145 -12.93 -8.23 11.48
C ALA A 145 -14.20 -7.75 12.19
N GLU A 146 -15.27 -7.45 11.46
CA GLU A 146 -16.57 -7.07 12.02
C GLU A 146 -17.17 -8.19 12.88
N ARG A 147 -17.12 -9.44 12.40
CA ARG A 147 -17.59 -10.61 13.18
C ARG A 147 -16.81 -10.80 14.47
N ALA A 148 -15.49 -10.59 14.43
CA ALA A 148 -14.64 -10.67 15.63
C ALA A 148 -15.04 -9.61 16.66
N ALA A 149 -15.21 -8.35 16.22
CA ALA A 149 -15.64 -7.25 17.08
C ALA A 149 -17.04 -7.47 17.67
N GLN A 150 -17.98 -8.01 16.89
CA GLN A 150 -19.34 -8.33 17.36
C GLN A 150 -19.34 -9.46 18.38
N SER A 151 -18.51 -10.50 18.20
CA SER A 151 -18.36 -11.55 19.20
C SER A 151 -17.76 -11.03 20.51
N GLU A 152 -16.78 -10.13 20.44
CA GLU A 152 -16.16 -9.52 21.61
C GLU A 152 -17.15 -8.65 22.40
N ARG A 153 -18.02 -7.90 21.71
CA ARG A 153 -19.12 -7.15 22.36
C ARG A 153 -20.08 -8.06 23.11
N LEU A 154 -20.41 -9.24 22.57
CA LEU A 154 -21.22 -10.22 23.27
C LEU A 154 -20.52 -10.74 24.53
N ASP A 155 -19.22 -11.00 24.47
CA ASP A 155 -18.43 -11.43 25.64
C ASP A 155 -18.40 -10.35 26.73
N GLN A 156 -18.25 -9.08 26.35
CA GLN A 156 -18.32 -7.94 27.27
C GLN A 156 -19.73 -7.77 27.87
N ALA A 157 -20.78 -8.00 27.09
CA ALA A 157 -22.17 -7.94 27.57
C ALA A 157 -22.47 -9.07 28.57
N VAL A 158 -21.88 -10.26 28.39
CA VAL A 158 -21.94 -11.36 29.37
C VAL A 158 -21.15 -11.00 30.64
N ALA A 159 -19.93 -10.48 30.49
CA ALA A 159 -19.08 -10.11 31.63
C ALA A 159 -19.69 -8.99 32.48
N SER A 160 -20.41 -8.05 31.87
CA SER A 160 -21.14 -6.97 32.55
C SER A 160 -22.51 -7.41 33.08
N GLY A 161 -22.95 -8.64 32.80
CA GLY A 161 -24.23 -9.20 33.26
C GLY A 161 -25.46 -8.64 32.54
N GLN A 162 -25.29 -7.95 31.41
CA GLN A 162 -26.41 -7.43 30.60
C GLN A 162 -27.16 -8.55 29.87
N ILE A 163 -26.45 -9.61 29.50
CA ILE A 163 -27.01 -10.83 28.91
C ILE A 163 -26.38 -12.05 29.57
N ASP A 164 -27.09 -13.18 29.57
CA ASP A 164 -26.53 -14.45 29.99
C ASP A 164 -25.75 -15.15 28.86
N ARG A 165 -24.99 -16.18 29.22
CA ARG A 165 -24.15 -16.92 28.27
C ARG A 165 -24.96 -17.62 27.17
N ALA A 166 -26.16 -18.09 27.49
CA ALA A 166 -27.03 -18.77 26.54
C ALA A 166 -27.61 -17.79 25.51
N ALA A 167 -27.94 -16.57 25.93
CA ALA A 167 -28.37 -15.49 25.06
C ALA A 167 -27.24 -15.05 24.12
N ALA A 168 -26.00 -14.98 24.61
CA ALA A 168 -24.82 -14.69 23.78
C ALA A 168 -24.56 -15.78 22.74
N GLU A 169 -24.61 -17.06 23.13
CA GLU A 169 -24.45 -18.19 22.20
C GLU A 169 -25.54 -18.21 21.12
N LYS A 170 -26.80 -17.99 21.50
CA LYS A 170 -27.91 -17.92 20.55
C LYS A 170 -27.79 -16.72 19.59
N ALA A 171 -27.28 -15.59 20.08
CA ALA A 171 -26.99 -14.44 19.24
C ALA A 171 -25.89 -14.76 18.20
N ARG A 172 -24.85 -15.50 18.60
CA ARG A 172 -23.80 -15.98 17.67
C ARG A 172 -24.34 -16.91 16.60
N GLU A 173 -25.23 -17.85 16.95
CA GLU A 173 -25.89 -18.73 15.97
C GLU A 173 -26.74 -17.95 14.97
N ILE A 174 -27.58 -17.01 15.44
CA ILE A 174 -28.45 -16.19 14.57
C ILE A 174 -27.63 -15.34 13.59
N MET A 175 -26.50 -14.79 14.06
CA MET A 175 -25.61 -13.97 13.23
C MET A 175 -24.64 -14.79 12.36
N GLY A 176 -24.65 -16.13 12.48
CA GLY A 176 -23.80 -17.03 11.69
C GLY A 176 -22.33 -17.02 12.11
N PHE A 177 -22.04 -16.78 13.40
CA PHE A 177 -20.69 -16.89 13.98
C PHE A 177 -20.40 -18.28 14.57
N GLY A 178 -21.45 -19.09 14.77
CA GLY A 178 -21.40 -20.44 15.33
C GLY A 178 -21.04 -21.53 14.34
#